data_AF-A0AAZ3Q9W7-F1
#
_entry.id   AF-A0AAZ3Q9W7-F1
#
_cell.length_a   1.000
_cell.length_b   1.000
_cell.length_c   1.000
_cell.angle_alpha   90.00
_cell.angle_beta   90.00
_cell.angle_gamma   90.00
#
_symmetry.space_group_name_H-M   'P 1'
#
loop_
_entity.id
_entity.type
_entity.pdbx_description
1 polymer ?
#
loop_
_entity_poly.entity_id
_entity_poly.type
_entity_poly.pdbx_seq_one_letter_code
_entity_poly.pdbx_strand_id
1 'polypeptide(L)'
;MYLTCLKTSRSLTDKLSFDVGLQEDSIGEACWWTIHPASKQRSEGEKVRIGDDLILVSVSTERYLHLSISSGSFQVDASFMQTLWNVQPTCSGSNVAVGFLCGGHVMHLCHGHDESLTIPGSEASEMEQRIVNYEMGKGASRARSLWRLEPLRIGWSGSHIRYGQAFRLRHLSTGHYLALTEEHGLVLQEREKSDIKSTSFCFRATKEKIESGTKNRDIEGMGVAEIKYGDSACFVMHVATGLWLSYQAPDAKASRIGPLKRRACLHAEGHMDDGLTLQRCQHEEARAVRIIRNTTVLFSHFIKGLDSIGRDKNVEVSLPNFDEVLQTLDDLIEYFKQPDSELEHEEKQTLLRSLIKRQDLFKEEGMLALLVMCIDRLNLYNSAAHFGEHAGEEAGAAWKSILNLLYQLLASLIKGNRNNCTQFSRNLDWLVSKLERLESSSGILEVLHCILIESPEALNIIQKGHIKSIISLLYKHGRNHKILDVLCSLCVCNGVAVRANQNLICDHLLPKRDLLLQTRLVNDVQRNQSN
;
A
#
# COMPACT_ATOMS: atom_id res chain seq x y z
N MET A 1 -0.50 -14.84 -7.36
CA MET A 1 -1.23 -15.62 -6.34
C MET A 1 -2.32 -16.44 -7.01
N TYR A 2 -2.42 -17.69 -6.60
CA TYR A 2 -3.39 -18.69 -7.05
C TYR A 2 -4.35 -19.01 -5.90
N LEU A 3 -5.60 -19.37 -6.23
CA LEU A 3 -6.61 -19.79 -5.25
C LEU A 3 -6.32 -21.24 -4.82
N THR A 4 -6.07 -21.46 -3.54
CA THR A 4 -5.65 -22.77 -3.01
C THR A 4 -6.49 -23.21 -1.81
N CYS A 5 -6.57 -24.52 -1.61
CA CYS A 5 -7.06 -25.13 -0.38
C CYS A 5 -5.92 -25.19 0.64
N LEU A 6 -6.04 -24.44 1.75
CA LEU A 6 -5.01 -24.34 2.77
C LEU A 6 -5.09 -25.53 3.73
N LYS A 7 -3.99 -25.77 4.45
CA LYS A 7 -3.94 -26.81 5.51
C LYS A 7 -4.46 -26.31 6.86
N THR A 8 -4.73 -25.01 6.98
CA THR A 8 -5.29 -24.41 8.18
C THR A 8 -6.80 -24.62 8.23
N SER A 9 -7.34 -24.62 9.44
CA SER A 9 -8.78 -24.66 9.68
C SER A 9 -9.10 -23.64 10.77
N ARG A 10 -9.83 -22.59 10.41
CA ARG A 10 -10.29 -21.53 11.33
C ARG A 10 -11.79 -21.62 11.62
N SER A 11 -12.52 -22.49 10.92
CA SER A 11 -13.96 -22.65 11.11
C SER A 11 -14.27 -23.21 12.49
N LEU A 12 -15.01 -22.44 13.30
CA LEU A 12 -15.50 -22.87 14.60
C LEU A 12 -16.69 -23.84 14.48
N THR A 13 -17.42 -23.77 13.36
CA THR A 13 -18.64 -24.54 13.10
C THR A 13 -18.36 -25.88 12.44
N ASP A 14 -17.40 -25.94 11.51
CA ASP A 14 -17.00 -27.19 10.85
C ASP A 14 -15.51 -27.43 11.04
N LYS A 15 -15.15 -28.16 12.10
CA LYS A 15 -13.76 -28.52 12.43
C LYS A 15 -13.09 -29.38 11.36
N LEU A 16 -13.87 -30.02 10.49
CA LEU A 16 -13.31 -30.77 9.39
C LEU A 16 -12.99 -29.83 8.24
N SER A 17 -13.67 -28.71 8.06
CA SER A 17 -13.43 -27.78 6.94
C SER A 17 -11.99 -27.25 6.90
N PHE A 18 -11.50 -27.03 5.68
CA PHE A 18 -10.22 -26.36 5.44
C PHE A 18 -10.45 -24.93 4.97
N ASP A 19 -9.52 -24.03 5.30
CA ASP A 19 -9.58 -22.66 4.83
C ASP A 19 -9.26 -22.60 3.34
N VAL A 20 -9.94 -21.69 2.61
CA VAL A 20 -9.61 -21.38 1.22
C VAL A 20 -8.90 -20.04 1.18
N GLY A 21 -7.75 -19.98 0.50
CA GLY A 21 -6.90 -18.80 0.52
C GLY A 21 -6.12 -18.59 -0.77
N LEU A 22 -5.22 -17.62 -0.75
CA LEU A 22 -4.35 -17.28 -1.88
C LEU A 22 -2.90 -17.60 -1.51
N GLN A 23 -2.18 -18.28 -2.40
CA GLN A 23 -0.74 -18.56 -2.24
C GLN A 23 0.02 -18.19 -3.52
N GLU A 24 1.33 -17.91 -3.40
CA GLU A 24 2.17 -17.61 -4.57
C GLU A 24 2.53 -18.85 -5.38
N ASP A 25 2.73 -19.98 -4.70
CA ASP A 25 3.15 -21.22 -5.33
C ASP A 25 1.99 -21.86 -6.12
N SER A 26 2.27 -22.19 -7.37
CA SER A 26 1.42 -23.05 -8.21
C SER A 26 1.81 -24.52 -8.13
N ILE A 27 2.67 -24.89 -7.17
CA ILE A 27 3.28 -26.22 -7.10
C ILE A 27 2.38 -27.15 -6.28
N GLY A 28 2.00 -28.27 -6.88
CA GLY A 28 1.22 -29.33 -6.24
C GLY A 28 -0.28 -29.24 -6.51
N GLU A 29 -1.04 -30.08 -5.83
CA GLU A 29 -2.48 -30.29 -6.08
C GLU A 29 -3.39 -29.30 -5.34
N ALA A 30 -2.84 -28.53 -4.39
CA ALA A 30 -3.62 -27.64 -3.53
C ALA A 30 -4.23 -26.45 -4.28
N CYS A 31 -3.68 -26.06 -5.43
CA CYS A 31 -4.21 -24.99 -6.28
C CYS A 31 -5.18 -25.47 -7.36
N TRP A 32 -5.47 -26.78 -7.42
CA TRP A 32 -6.31 -27.36 -8.45
C TRP A 32 -7.74 -27.57 -7.95
N TRP A 33 -8.69 -27.14 -8.77
CA TRP A 33 -10.12 -27.30 -8.55
C TRP A 33 -10.73 -27.98 -9.76
N THR A 34 -11.40 -29.12 -9.57
CA THR A 34 -12.20 -29.78 -10.61
C THR A 34 -13.58 -29.16 -10.69
N ILE A 35 -14.11 -29.08 -11.92
CA ILE A 35 -15.41 -28.51 -12.21
C ILE A 35 -16.37 -29.67 -12.46
N HIS A 36 -17.44 -29.74 -11.66
CA HIS A 36 -18.52 -30.71 -11.84
C HIS A 36 -19.84 -30.00 -12.18
N PRO A 37 -20.68 -30.61 -13.03
CA PRO A 37 -22.00 -30.06 -13.34
C PRO A 37 -22.91 -30.14 -12.11
N ALA A 38 -23.64 -29.06 -11.83
CA ALA A 38 -24.57 -28.99 -10.71
C ALA A 38 -25.79 -29.92 -10.85
N SER A 39 -26.17 -30.28 -12.08
CA SER A 39 -27.36 -31.07 -12.36
C SER A 39 -27.13 -32.06 -13.49
N LYS A 40 -28.02 -33.05 -13.60
CA LYS A 40 -28.02 -34.06 -14.68
C LYS A 40 -28.35 -33.48 -16.08
N GLN A 41 -28.56 -32.16 -16.21
CA GLN A 41 -28.78 -31.51 -17.50
C GLN A 41 -27.49 -31.33 -18.31
N ARG A 42 -26.33 -31.46 -17.66
CA ARG A 42 -25.00 -31.39 -18.27
C ARG A 42 -24.23 -32.65 -17.89
N SER A 43 -23.41 -33.15 -18.81
CA SER A 43 -22.53 -34.29 -18.59
C SER A 43 -21.06 -33.89 -18.63
N GLU A 44 -20.19 -34.72 -18.05
CA GLU A 44 -18.75 -34.54 -18.15
C GLU A 44 -18.29 -34.57 -19.63
N GLY A 45 -17.34 -33.70 -19.96
CA GLY A 45 -16.85 -33.51 -21.34
C GLY A 45 -17.62 -32.48 -22.16
N GLU A 46 -18.76 -31.98 -21.68
CA GLU A 46 -19.45 -30.85 -22.31
C GLU A 46 -18.73 -29.51 -22.06
N LYS A 47 -18.89 -28.57 -22.99
CA LYS A 47 -18.38 -27.20 -22.82
C LYS A 47 -19.24 -26.46 -21.80
N VAL A 48 -18.60 -25.85 -20.80
CA VAL A 48 -19.24 -24.94 -19.84
C VAL A 48 -19.79 -23.71 -20.56
N ARG A 49 -21.07 -23.38 -20.33
CA ARG A 49 -21.72 -22.20 -20.92
C ARG A 49 -21.80 -21.05 -19.90
N ILE A 50 -21.96 -19.84 -20.41
CA ILE A 50 -22.19 -18.65 -19.58
C ILE A 50 -23.49 -18.85 -18.80
N GLY A 51 -23.43 -18.64 -17.48
CA GLY A 51 -24.57 -18.80 -16.59
C GLY A 51 -24.86 -20.24 -16.17
N ASP A 52 -24.08 -21.24 -16.60
CA ASP A 52 -24.16 -22.59 -16.02
C ASP A 52 -23.72 -22.54 -14.54
N ASP A 53 -24.42 -23.30 -13.69
CA ASP A 53 -24.05 -23.48 -12.29
C ASP A 53 -23.06 -24.63 -12.14
N LEU A 54 -21.98 -24.36 -11.40
CA LEU A 54 -20.85 -25.25 -11.24
C LEU A 54 -20.67 -25.66 -9.78
N ILE A 55 -20.13 -26.86 -9.59
CA ILE A 55 -19.60 -27.34 -8.32
C ILE A 55 -18.07 -27.41 -8.46
N LEU A 56 -17.35 -26.76 -7.54
CA LEU A 56 -15.90 -26.77 -7.50
C LEU A 56 -15.42 -27.72 -6.40
N VAL A 57 -14.53 -28.65 -6.74
CA VAL A 57 -13.96 -29.62 -5.80
C VAL A 57 -12.44 -29.49 -5.79
N SER A 58 -11.84 -29.34 -4.61
CA SER A 58 -10.39 -29.29 -4.46
C SER A 58 -9.78 -30.65 -4.74
N VAL A 59 -8.74 -30.73 -5.59
CA VAL A 59 -8.05 -31.99 -5.91
C VAL A 59 -7.35 -32.55 -4.67
N SER A 60 -6.62 -31.72 -3.93
CA SER A 60 -5.78 -32.17 -2.80
C SER A 60 -6.55 -32.70 -1.59
N THR A 61 -7.82 -32.31 -1.43
CA THR A 61 -8.62 -32.62 -0.22
C THR A 61 -9.97 -33.24 -0.53
N GLU A 62 -10.33 -33.38 -1.81
CA GLU A 62 -11.61 -33.92 -2.28
C GLU A 62 -12.84 -33.24 -1.64
N ARG A 63 -12.73 -31.94 -1.40
CA ARG A 63 -13.76 -31.13 -0.71
C ARG A 63 -14.33 -30.08 -1.63
N TYR A 64 -15.61 -29.78 -1.42
CA TYR A 64 -16.33 -28.78 -2.17
C TYR A 64 -15.97 -27.37 -1.70
N LEU A 65 -15.86 -26.43 -2.63
CA LEU A 65 -15.86 -25.02 -2.31
C LEU A 65 -17.24 -24.64 -1.78
N HIS A 66 -17.30 -24.33 -0.49
CA HIS A 66 -18.53 -24.21 0.26
C HIS A 66 -18.71 -22.80 0.81
N LEU A 67 -19.93 -22.28 0.70
CA LEU A 67 -20.33 -21.04 1.34
C LEU A 67 -20.90 -21.39 2.72
N SER A 68 -20.10 -21.22 3.76
CA SER A 68 -20.53 -21.43 5.14
C SER A 68 -21.16 -20.17 5.75
N ILE A 69 -22.16 -20.38 6.59
CA ILE A 69 -22.84 -19.32 7.32
C ILE A 69 -22.61 -19.59 8.81
N SER A 70 -21.72 -18.83 9.42
CA SER A 70 -21.37 -18.94 10.83
C SER A 70 -21.68 -17.62 11.54
N SER A 71 -22.47 -17.70 12.62
CA SER A 71 -22.77 -16.57 13.51
C SER A 71 -23.21 -15.27 12.80
N GLY A 72 -23.98 -15.38 11.71
CA GLY A 72 -24.46 -14.21 10.94
C GLY A 72 -23.44 -13.63 9.94
N SER A 73 -22.27 -14.22 9.81
CA SER A 73 -21.26 -13.88 8.79
C SER A 73 -21.18 -14.96 7.70
N PHE A 74 -20.95 -14.52 6.46
CA PHE A 74 -20.69 -15.43 5.34
C PHE A 74 -19.19 -15.69 5.24
N GLN A 75 -18.81 -16.95 5.19
CA GLN A 75 -17.43 -17.40 5.04
C GLN A 75 -17.34 -18.39 3.88
N VAL A 76 -16.15 -18.53 3.31
CA VAL A 76 -15.89 -19.49 2.23
C VAL A 76 -14.84 -20.46 2.72
N ASP A 77 -15.19 -21.74 2.76
CA ASP A 77 -14.34 -22.83 3.22
C ASP A 77 -14.40 -24.02 2.25
N ALA A 78 -13.55 -25.02 2.49
CA ALA A 78 -13.57 -26.29 1.77
C ALA A 78 -14.16 -27.38 2.68
N SER A 79 -15.42 -27.76 2.41
CA SER A 79 -16.22 -28.69 3.24
C SER A 79 -16.84 -29.81 2.40
N PHE A 80 -17.57 -30.73 3.04
CA PHE A 80 -18.32 -31.81 2.38
C PHE A 80 -19.65 -31.35 1.78
N MET A 81 -20.06 -30.11 2.04
CA MET A 81 -21.31 -29.55 1.57
C MET A 81 -21.13 -28.86 0.22
N GLN A 82 -21.98 -29.21 -0.75
CA GLN A 82 -21.95 -28.61 -2.08
C GLN A 82 -22.53 -27.19 -2.08
N THR A 83 -21.89 -26.28 -2.80
CA THR A 83 -22.41 -24.94 -3.10
C THR A 83 -22.41 -24.74 -4.61
N LEU A 84 -23.48 -24.15 -5.13
CA LEU A 84 -23.61 -23.82 -6.56
C LEU A 84 -22.95 -22.48 -6.84
N TRP A 85 -21.98 -22.47 -7.75
CA TRP A 85 -21.24 -21.29 -8.16
C TRP A 85 -21.59 -20.92 -9.59
N ASN A 86 -22.07 -19.70 -9.79
CA ASN A 86 -22.39 -19.19 -11.12
C ASN A 86 -21.19 -18.49 -11.76
N VAL A 87 -20.93 -18.76 -13.03
CA VAL A 87 -19.84 -18.12 -13.78
C VAL A 87 -20.37 -17.04 -14.70
N GLN A 88 -19.89 -15.80 -14.48
CA GLN A 88 -20.15 -14.66 -15.35
C GLN A 88 -18.86 -14.16 -15.99
N PRO A 89 -18.82 -13.95 -17.32
CA PRO A 89 -17.64 -13.42 -18.00
C PRO A 89 -17.44 -11.95 -17.58
N THR A 90 -16.25 -11.60 -17.12
CA THR A 90 -15.89 -10.21 -16.79
C THR A 90 -15.26 -9.50 -17.98
N CYS A 91 -14.36 -10.18 -18.69
CA CYS A 91 -13.75 -9.76 -19.94
C CYS A 91 -13.51 -10.97 -20.86
N SER A 92 -13.22 -10.72 -22.14
CA SER A 92 -12.77 -11.75 -23.08
C SER A 92 -11.29 -11.58 -23.39
N GLY A 93 -10.58 -12.68 -23.63
CA GLY A 93 -9.22 -12.65 -24.19
C GLY A 93 -9.20 -12.39 -25.70
N SER A 94 -10.29 -12.72 -26.40
CA SER A 94 -10.47 -12.40 -27.82
C SER A 94 -11.16 -11.04 -28.00
N ASN A 95 -10.78 -10.29 -29.03
CA ASN A 95 -11.34 -8.98 -29.40
C ASN A 95 -11.06 -7.81 -28.42
N VAL A 96 -9.98 -7.89 -27.65
CA VAL A 96 -9.47 -6.72 -26.90
C VAL A 96 -8.64 -5.86 -27.84
N ALA A 97 -9.18 -4.71 -28.24
CA ALA A 97 -8.46 -3.72 -29.02
C ALA A 97 -7.35 -3.07 -28.18
N VAL A 98 -6.13 -3.03 -28.73
CA VAL A 98 -4.94 -2.47 -28.03
C VAL A 98 -5.05 -0.95 -27.99
N GLY A 99 -4.77 -0.34 -26.84
CA GLY A 99 -4.78 1.11 -26.66
C GLY A 99 -6.17 1.73 -26.41
N PHE A 100 -7.21 0.91 -26.27
CA PHE A 100 -8.57 1.38 -25.97
C PHE A 100 -8.92 1.24 -24.48
N LEU A 101 -9.87 2.08 -24.04
CA LEU A 101 -10.38 2.10 -22.68
C LEU A 101 -11.34 0.92 -22.44
N CYS A 102 -11.02 0.09 -21.46
CA CYS A 102 -11.92 -0.94 -20.94
C CYS A 102 -12.33 -0.62 -19.49
N GLY A 103 -13.45 -1.18 -19.08
CA GLY A 103 -13.87 -1.09 -17.68
C GLY A 103 -12.89 -1.78 -16.74
N GLY A 104 -12.76 -1.24 -15.53
CA GLY A 104 -11.80 -1.68 -14.52
C GLY A 104 -10.37 -1.16 -14.69
N HIS A 105 -10.06 -0.49 -15.81
CA HIS A 105 -8.76 0.15 -15.99
C HIS A 105 -8.54 1.30 -14.99
N VAL A 106 -7.26 1.51 -14.66
CA VAL A 106 -6.77 2.64 -13.86
C VAL A 106 -6.10 3.63 -14.82
N MET A 107 -6.42 4.91 -14.68
CA MET A 107 -5.97 5.97 -15.59
C MET A 107 -5.85 7.33 -14.90
N HIS A 108 -5.08 8.21 -15.52
CA HIS A 108 -5.11 9.64 -15.24
C HIS A 108 -6.14 10.33 -16.14
N LEU A 109 -6.82 11.32 -15.58
CA LEU A 109 -7.73 12.22 -16.29
C LEU A 109 -6.98 13.54 -16.51
N CYS A 110 -6.36 13.68 -17.69
CA CYS A 110 -5.52 14.82 -18.01
C CYS A 110 -6.34 15.94 -18.66
N HIS A 111 -6.12 17.17 -18.20
CA HIS A 111 -6.74 18.38 -18.73
C HIS A 111 -5.67 19.23 -19.42
N GLY A 112 -5.90 19.59 -20.69
CA GLY A 112 -4.88 20.24 -21.50
C GLY A 112 -3.61 19.39 -21.62
N HIS A 113 -2.44 20.02 -21.57
CA HIS A 113 -1.16 19.32 -21.76
C HIS A 113 -0.53 18.76 -20.46
N ASP A 114 -0.72 19.43 -19.31
CA ASP A 114 0.09 19.18 -18.11
C ASP A 114 -0.71 19.06 -16.79
N GLU A 115 -2.03 19.29 -16.81
CA GLU A 115 -2.85 19.19 -15.61
C GLU A 115 -3.54 17.84 -15.51
N SER A 116 -3.73 17.37 -14.27
CA SER A 116 -4.46 16.13 -14.00
C SER A 116 -5.48 16.33 -12.89
N LEU A 117 -6.61 15.62 -12.98
CA LEU A 117 -7.61 15.58 -11.93
C LEU A 117 -7.04 14.83 -10.72
N THR A 118 -6.95 15.51 -9.59
CA THR A 118 -6.30 15.02 -8.37
C THR A 118 -7.00 15.51 -7.10
N ILE A 119 -6.48 15.07 -5.95
CA ILE A 119 -6.91 15.50 -4.61
C ILE A 119 -5.74 16.12 -3.83
N PRO A 120 -6.01 16.92 -2.79
CA PRO A 120 -4.99 17.40 -1.85
C PRO A 120 -4.13 16.29 -1.25
N GLY A 121 -2.92 16.64 -0.81
CA GLY A 121 -1.94 15.69 -0.26
C GLY A 121 -2.36 15.09 1.08
N SER A 122 -1.58 14.11 1.55
CA SER A 122 -1.80 13.42 2.83
C SER A 122 -1.77 14.35 4.05
N GLU A 123 -1.11 15.50 3.95
CA GLU A 123 -1.03 16.52 5.01
C GLU A 123 -2.34 17.32 5.18
N ALA A 124 -3.22 17.32 4.17
CA ALA A 124 -4.49 18.03 4.23
C ALA A 124 -5.50 17.27 5.12
N SER A 125 -6.46 18.01 5.69
CA SER A 125 -7.51 17.41 6.52
C SER A 125 -8.39 16.44 5.73
N GLU A 126 -9.06 15.50 6.41
CA GLU A 126 -9.98 14.54 5.77
C GLU A 126 -11.08 15.24 4.94
N MET A 127 -11.55 16.42 5.36
CA MET A 127 -12.54 17.19 4.60
C MET A 127 -11.93 17.81 3.34
N GLU A 128 -10.70 18.33 3.41
CA GLU A 128 -10.01 18.89 2.25
C GLU A 128 -9.65 17.81 1.23
N GLN A 129 -9.27 16.61 1.68
CA GLN A 129 -8.99 15.46 0.81
C GLN A 129 -10.23 14.97 0.04
N ARG A 130 -11.44 15.41 0.41
CA ARG A 130 -12.66 15.15 -0.36
C ARG A 130 -12.84 16.12 -1.54
N ILE A 131 -12.10 17.21 -1.58
CA ILE A 131 -12.18 18.22 -2.63
C ILE A 131 -11.34 17.77 -3.83
N VAL A 132 -11.93 17.88 -5.02
CA VAL A 132 -11.27 17.50 -6.28
C VAL A 132 -10.77 18.74 -7.01
N ASN A 133 -9.50 18.70 -7.44
CA ASN A 133 -8.82 19.81 -8.08
C ASN A 133 -8.08 19.36 -9.35
N TYR A 134 -7.80 20.30 -10.25
CA TYR A 134 -6.79 20.17 -11.28
C TYR A 134 -5.50 20.78 -10.76
N GLU A 135 -4.42 20.00 -10.84
CA GLU A 135 -3.07 20.41 -10.45
C GLU A 135 -2.10 20.05 -11.57
N MET A 136 -1.18 20.98 -11.88
CA MET A 136 -0.06 20.71 -12.77
C MET A 136 0.95 19.81 -12.06
N GLY A 137 1.31 18.70 -12.69
CA GLY A 137 1.97 17.61 -12.02
C GLY A 137 3.32 17.19 -12.60
N LYS A 138 4.42 17.45 -11.88
CA LYS A 138 5.68 16.69 -12.05
C LYS A 138 5.80 15.66 -10.92
N GLY A 139 5.93 14.38 -11.27
CA GLY A 139 6.17 13.30 -10.30
C GLY A 139 4.97 12.98 -9.41
N ALA A 140 4.99 13.48 -8.17
CA ALA A 140 4.18 13.10 -7.01
C ALA A 140 2.65 13.34 -7.09
N SER A 141 2.19 14.06 -8.11
CA SER A 141 0.75 14.20 -8.38
C SER A 141 0.17 12.93 -9.04
N ARG A 142 1.02 11.99 -9.50
CA ARG A 142 0.56 10.82 -10.25
C ARG A 142 -0.23 9.83 -9.40
N ALA A 143 0.23 9.45 -8.20
CA ALA A 143 -0.51 8.52 -7.35
C ALA A 143 -1.91 9.04 -6.98
N ARG A 144 -2.00 10.32 -6.57
CA ARG A 144 -3.23 11.03 -6.22
C ARG A 144 -4.09 11.45 -7.42
N SER A 145 -3.66 11.16 -8.64
CA SER A 145 -4.45 11.40 -9.87
C SER A 145 -4.89 10.10 -10.53
N LEU A 146 -4.77 8.97 -9.84
CA LEU A 146 -5.22 7.66 -10.32
C LEU A 146 -6.70 7.45 -10.04
N TRP A 147 -7.45 7.25 -11.13
CA TRP A 147 -8.86 6.94 -11.12
C TRP A 147 -9.10 5.57 -11.73
N ARG A 148 -9.92 4.76 -11.06
CA ARG A 148 -10.42 3.49 -11.57
C ARG A 148 -11.84 3.67 -12.09
N LEU A 149 -12.07 3.27 -13.34
CA LEU A 149 -13.40 3.30 -13.95
C LEU A 149 -14.14 2.00 -13.66
N GLU A 150 -15.31 2.09 -13.04
CA GLU A 150 -16.15 0.94 -12.67
C GLU A 150 -17.53 1.05 -13.35
N PRO A 151 -17.80 0.31 -14.45
CA PRO A 151 -19.10 0.34 -15.12
C PRO A 151 -20.23 -0.15 -14.23
N LEU A 152 -21.46 0.32 -14.47
CA LEU A 152 -22.66 -0.08 -13.73
C LEU A 152 -23.22 -1.44 -14.21
N ARG A 153 -22.36 -2.46 -14.29
CA ARG A 153 -22.74 -3.83 -14.67
C ARG A 153 -21.81 -4.85 -14.00
N ILE A 154 -22.31 -6.08 -13.80
CA ILE A 154 -21.52 -7.19 -13.22
C ILE A 154 -20.82 -7.96 -14.34
N GLY A 155 -21.60 -8.69 -15.15
CA GLY A 155 -21.11 -9.36 -16.36
C GLY A 155 -20.61 -8.36 -17.40
N TRP A 156 -19.52 -8.68 -18.08
CA TRP A 156 -18.82 -7.87 -19.09
C TRP A 156 -18.40 -6.48 -18.57
N SER A 157 -18.16 -6.34 -17.27
CA SER A 157 -17.65 -5.10 -16.67
C SER A 157 -16.25 -4.69 -17.19
N GLY A 158 -15.49 -5.61 -17.77
CA GLY A 158 -14.22 -5.35 -18.45
C GLY A 158 -14.33 -5.16 -19.97
N SER A 159 -15.53 -4.94 -20.51
CA SER A 159 -15.75 -4.60 -21.93
C SER A 159 -15.21 -3.20 -22.29
N HIS A 160 -15.11 -2.91 -23.59
CA HIS A 160 -14.74 -1.58 -24.09
C HIS A 160 -15.79 -0.55 -23.65
N ILE A 161 -15.31 0.58 -23.11
CA ILE A 161 -16.17 1.67 -22.70
C ILE A 161 -16.57 2.49 -23.91
N ARG A 162 -17.87 2.75 -24.03
CA ARG A 162 -18.46 3.56 -25.10
C ARG A 162 -18.90 4.93 -24.61
N TYR A 163 -19.02 5.87 -25.53
CA TYR A 163 -19.60 7.16 -25.22
C TYR A 163 -21.06 7.00 -24.76
N GLY A 164 -21.43 7.76 -23.73
CA GLY A 164 -22.76 7.71 -23.12
C GLY A 164 -22.98 6.52 -22.16
N GLN A 165 -22.03 5.58 -22.03
CA GLN A 165 -22.14 4.50 -21.05
C GLN A 165 -21.91 5.01 -19.63
N ALA A 166 -22.81 4.66 -18.71
CA ALA A 166 -22.72 5.06 -17.32
C ALA A 166 -21.70 4.22 -16.54
N PHE A 167 -20.88 4.88 -15.74
CA PHE A 167 -19.88 4.28 -14.86
C PHE A 167 -19.68 5.13 -13.60
N ARG A 168 -19.02 4.55 -12.60
CA ARG A 168 -18.52 5.23 -11.42
C ARG A 168 -17.01 5.45 -11.54
N LEU A 169 -16.54 6.57 -11.00
CA LEU A 169 -15.10 6.87 -10.88
C LEU A 169 -14.69 6.68 -9.43
N ARG A 170 -13.80 5.72 -9.19
CA ARG A 170 -13.22 5.46 -7.88
C ARG A 170 -11.82 6.03 -7.82
N HIS A 171 -11.55 6.87 -6.82
CA HIS A 171 -10.20 7.33 -6.55
C HIS A 171 -9.38 6.20 -5.93
N LEU A 172 -8.18 5.93 -6.45
CA LEU A 172 -7.47 4.69 -6.12
C LEU A 172 -6.87 4.70 -4.70
N SER A 173 -6.20 5.79 -4.30
CA SER A 173 -5.50 5.85 -3.00
C SER A 173 -6.47 6.01 -1.83
N THR A 174 -7.49 6.87 -1.94
CA THR A 174 -8.49 7.02 -0.86
C THR A 174 -9.59 5.97 -0.93
N GLY A 175 -9.88 5.45 -2.13
CA GLY A 175 -10.91 4.45 -2.34
C GLY A 175 -12.35 4.92 -2.38
N HIS A 176 -12.55 6.22 -2.32
CA HIS A 176 -13.84 6.90 -2.37
C HIS A 176 -14.30 7.06 -3.83
N TYR A 177 -15.59 7.32 -4.02
CA TYR A 177 -16.17 7.58 -5.34
C TYR A 177 -16.33 9.07 -5.58
N LEU A 178 -16.10 9.51 -6.81
CA LEU A 178 -16.51 10.84 -7.24
C LEU A 178 -18.05 10.91 -7.21
N ALA A 179 -18.60 11.92 -6.56
CA ALA A 179 -20.04 12.10 -6.38
C ALA A 179 -20.45 13.56 -6.53
N LEU A 180 -21.66 13.79 -7.03
CA LEU A 180 -22.35 15.07 -6.91
C LEU A 180 -23.32 15.01 -5.72
N THR A 181 -23.05 15.81 -4.70
CA THR A 181 -23.88 15.95 -3.50
C THR A 181 -24.60 17.31 -3.48
N GLU A 182 -25.79 17.37 -2.89
CA GLU A 182 -26.56 18.61 -2.80
C GLU A 182 -25.89 19.65 -1.87
N GLU A 183 -25.25 19.20 -0.80
CA GLU A 183 -24.64 20.09 0.22
C GLU A 183 -23.29 20.67 -0.19
N HIS A 184 -22.45 19.87 -0.87
CA HIS A 184 -21.04 20.22 -1.11
C HIS A 184 -20.64 20.23 -2.58
N GLY A 185 -21.57 19.96 -3.49
CA GLY A 185 -21.30 19.87 -4.92
C GLY A 185 -20.46 18.63 -5.25
N LEU A 186 -19.42 18.81 -6.08
CA LEU A 186 -18.54 17.73 -6.52
C LEU A 186 -17.51 17.38 -5.44
N VAL A 187 -17.62 16.18 -4.87
CA VAL A 187 -16.77 15.70 -3.77
C VAL A 187 -16.46 14.21 -3.90
N LEU A 188 -15.46 13.73 -3.16
CA LEU A 188 -15.28 12.30 -2.91
C LEU A 188 -16.17 11.81 -1.78
N GLN A 189 -16.92 10.74 -2.04
CA GLN A 189 -17.85 10.12 -1.11
C GLN A 189 -17.44 8.69 -0.75
N GLU A 190 -17.65 8.32 0.51
CA GLU A 190 -17.40 6.97 1.02
C GLU A 190 -18.27 5.93 0.31
N ARG A 191 -17.78 4.70 0.22
CA ARG A 191 -18.44 3.61 -0.52
C ARG A 191 -19.84 3.32 0.01
N GLU A 192 -20.02 3.38 1.32
CA GLU A 192 -21.26 3.06 2.03
C GLU A 192 -22.36 4.10 1.77
N LYS A 193 -21.98 5.34 1.47
CA LYS A 193 -22.90 6.46 1.19
C LYS A 193 -23.11 6.70 -0.31
N SER A 194 -22.33 6.04 -1.16
CA SER A 194 -22.31 6.25 -2.61
C SER A 194 -23.48 5.52 -3.29
N ASP A 195 -24.53 6.28 -3.66
CA ASP A 195 -25.64 5.77 -4.44
C ASP A 195 -25.40 5.91 -5.96
N ILE A 196 -26.20 5.20 -6.77
CA ILE A 196 -26.06 5.25 -8.23
C ILE A 196 -26.41 6.65 -8.74
N LYS A 197 -27.36 7.37 -8.13
CA LYS A 197 -27.84 8.66 -8.61
C LYS A 197 -26.77 9.76 -8.52
N SER A 198 -25.97 9.79 -7.45
CA SER A 198 -24.92 10.80 -7.24
C SER A 198 -23.58 10.44 -7.89
N THR A 199 -23.29 9.16 -8.12
CA THR A 199 -21.97 8.68 -8.58
C THR A 199 -21.93 8.25 -10.04
N SER A 200 -23.04 8.40 -10.78
CA SER A 200 -23.11 8.02 -12.19
C SER A 200 -22.59 9.11 -13.11
N PHE A 201 -21.48 8.82 -13.79
CA PHE A 201 -20.90 9.65 -14.84
C PHE A 201 -20.85 8.90 -16.17
N CYS A 202 -20.73 9.64 -17.27
CA CYS A 202 -20.43 9.07 -18.58
C CYS A 202 -19.49 9.95 -19.37
N PHE A 203 -18.77 9.35 -20.32
CA PHE A 203 -17.96 10.08 -21.29
C PHE A 203 -18.80 10.50 -22.50
N ARG A 204 -18.52 11.67 -23.07
CA ARG A 204 -19.10 12.17 -24.31
C ARG A 204 -17.99 12.67 -25.24
N ALA A 205 -18.21 12.55 -26.54
CA ALA A 205 -17.29 13.05 -27.55
C ALA A 205 -17.44 14.57 -27.79
N THR A 206 -18.65 15.10 -27.61
CA THR A 206 -18.99 16.53 -27.79
C THR A 206 -19.99 16.97 -26.72
N LYS A 207 -20.15 18.29 -26.53
CA LYS A 207 -21.12 18.92 -25.61
C LYS A 207 -22.48 19.22 -26.24
N GLU A 208 -22.91 18.41 -27.20
CA GLU A 208 -24.20 18.61 -27.87
C GLU A 208 -25.38 18.17 -26.98
N LYS A 209 -26.54 18.82 -27.18
CA LYS A 209 -27.76 18.48 -26.42
C LYS A 209 -28.20 17.05 -26.76
N ILE A 210 -28.49 16.28 -25.71
CA ILE A 210 -28.83 14.86 -25.80
C ILE A 210 -30.14 14.68 -26.57
N GLU A 211 -30.12 13.96 -27.68
CA GLU A 211 -31.33 13.31 -28.19
C GLU A 211 -31.67 12.14 -27.25
N SER A 212 -32.82 12.23 -26.60
CA SER A 212 -33.37 11.21 -25.71
C SER A 212 -33.74 9.95 -26.49
N GLY A 213 -32.76 9.14 -26.88
CA GLY A 213 -33.01 8.01 -27.79
C GLY A 213 -32.00 6.88 -27.78
N THR A 214 -30.72 7.12 -27.47
CA THR A 214 -29.74 6.03 -27.43
C THR A 214 -29.84 5.28 -26.11
N LYS A 215 -30.85 4.40 -26.00
CA LYS A 215 -30.83 3.33 -24.99
C LYS A 215 -29.50 2.60 -25.18
N ASN A 216 -28.60 2.70 -24.20
CA ASN A 216 -27.43 1.84 -24.13
C ASN A 216 -27.95 0.40 -24.07
N ARG A 217 -28.02 -0.26 -25.23
CA ARG A 217 -28.36 -1.68 -25.29
C ARG A 217 -27.27 -2.41 -24.53
N ASP A 218 -27.69 -3.31 -23.65
CA ASP A 218 -26.80 -4.24 -23.01
C ASP A 218 -26.14 -5.09 -24.10
N ILE A 219 -24.83 -4.93 -24.23
CA ILE A 219 -24.03 -5.73 -25.15
C ILE A 219 -23.48 -6.90 -24.35
N GLU A 220 -23.77 -8.09 -24.84
CA GLU A 220 -23.04 -9.30 -24.47
C GLU A 220 -21.78 -9.37 -25.35
N GLY A 221 -20.61 -9.33 -24.71
CA GLY A 221 -19.32 -9.28 -25.40
C GLY A 221 -18.51 -8.03 -25.09
N MET A 222 -17.37 -7.90 -25.78
CA MET A 222 -16.44 -6.77 -25.59
C MET A 222 -16.98 -5.43 -26.09
N GLY A 223 -17.99 -5.41 -26.97
CA GLY A 223 -18.52 -4.18 -27.56
C GLY A 223 -17.56 -3.51 -28.56
N VAL A 224 -17.94 -2.33 -29.02
CA VAL A 224 -17.14 -1.52 -29.97
C VAL A 224 -16.13 -0.68 -29.20
N ALA A 225 -14.89 -0.66 -29.68
CA ALA A 225 -13.80 0.12 -29.09
C ALA A 225 -13.84 1.57 -29.64
N GLU A 226 -14.39 2.49 -28.86
CA GLU A 226 -14.60 3.90 -29.27
C GLU A 226 -13.58 4.87 -28.69
N ILE A 227 -13.15 4.65 -27.44
CA ILE A 227 -12.31 5.58 -26.68
C ILE A 227 -10.87 5.07 -26.64
N LYS A 228 -9.94 5.82 -27.24
CA LYS A 228 -8.51 5.49 -27.34
C LYS A 228 -7.68 6.38 -26.42
N TYR A 229 -6.75 5.79 -25.68
CA TYR A 229 -5.83 6.53 -24.81
C TYR A 229 -4.96 7.49 -25.63
N GLY A 230 -4.74 8.70 -25.11
CA GLY A 230 -3.93 9.75 -25.76
C GLY A 230 -4.62 10.49 -26.92
N ASP A 231 -5.41 9.79 -27.72
CA ASP A 231 -5.98 10.35 -28.96
C ASP A 231 -7.40 10.89 -28.80
N SER A 232 -8.22 10.27 -27.95
CA SER A 232 -9.62 10.69 -27.74
C SER A 232 -9.70 11.83 -26.73
N ALA A 233 -10.40 12.91 -27.10
CA ALA A 233 -10.85 13.92 -26.16
C ALA A 233 -12.22 13.51 -25.59
N CYS A 234 -12.33 13.42 -24.27
CA CYS A 234 -13.53 12.99 -23.59
C CYS A 234 -14.06 14.10 -22.67
N PHE A 235 -15.35 14.39 -22.77
CA PHE A 235 -16.06 15.25 -21.83
C PHE A 235 -16.77 14.36 -20.79
N VAL A 236 -16.63 14.69 -19.52
CA VAL A 236 -17.31 13.97 -18.43
C VAL A 236 -18.62 14.68 -18.10
N MET A 237 -19.71 13.90 -18.06
CA MET A 237 -21.03 14.41 -17.73
C MET A 237 -21.66 13.57 -16.61
N HIS A 238 -22.30 14.22 -15.65
CA HIS A 238 -23.09 13.55 -14.63
C HIS A 238 -24.43 13.09 -15.22
N VAL A 239 -24.75 11.81 -15.10
CA VAL A 239 -25.86 11.17 -15.84
C VAL A 239 -27.23 11.68 -15.37
N ALA A 240 -27.43 11.84 -14.06
CA ALA A 240 -28.74 12.20 -13.53
C ALA A 240 -29.10 13.68 -13.71
N THR A 241 -28.11 14.57 -13.67
CA THR A 241 -28.33 16.03 -13.77
C THR A 241 -27.98 16.61 -15.13
N GLY A 242 -27.21 15.89 -15.96
CA GLY A 242 -26.71 16.40 -17.25
C GLY A 242 -25.64 17.49 -17.11
N LEU A 243 -25.10 17.74 -15.90
CA LEU A 243 -24.06 18.74 -15.68
C LEU A 243 -22.70 18.22 -16.17
N TRP A 244 -21.90 19.12 -16.74
CA TRP A 244 -20.57 18.84 -17.27
C TRP A 244 -19.49 19.07 -16.21
N LEU A 245 -18.50 18.18 -16.16
CA LEU A 245 -17.30 18.38 -15.36
C LEU A 245 -16.49 19.53 -15.98
N SER A 246 -16.22 20.53 -15.16
CA SER A 246 -15.45 21.72 -15.51
C SER A 246 -14.66 22.20 -14.29
N TYR A 247 -14.07 23.39 -14.37
CA TYR A 247 -13.31 23.99 -13.29
C TYR A 247 -13.87 25.36 -12.90
N GLN A 248 -13.70 25.74 -11.64
CA GLN A 248 -14.01 27.07 -11.16
C GLN A 248 -12.86 28.03 -11.52
N ALA A 249 -13.20 29.21 -12.05
CA ALA A 249 -12.19 30.23 -12.38
C ALA A 249 -11.38 30.60 -11.12
N PRO A 250 -10.04 30.69 -11.22
CA PRO A 250 -9.19 30.99 -10.06
C PRO A 250 -9.48 32.39 -9.53
N ASP A 251 -9.58 32.52 -8.20
CA ASP A 251 -9.75 33.81 -7.54
C ASP A 251 -8.53 34.71 -7.80
N ALA A 252 -8.76 35.99 -8.14
CA ALA A 252 -7.71 36.96 -8.50
C ALA A 252 -6.64 37.19 -7.41
N LYS A 253 -6.90 36.78 -6.16
CA LYS A 253 -5.94 36.81 -5.05
C LYS A 253 -5.11 35.52 -4.91
N ALA A 254 -5.68 34.38 -5.31
CA ALA A 254 -5.06 33.06 -5.15
C ALA A 254 -3.93 32.80 -6.17
N SER A 255 -3.98 33.43 -7.36
CA SER A 255 -2.93 33.26 -8.38
C SER A 255 -1.56 33.86 -7.99
N ARG A 256 -1.47 34.63 -6.90
CA ARG A 256 -0.22 35.29 -6.45
C ARG A 256 0.56 34.48 -5.41
N ILE A 257 -0.03 33.40 -4.87
CA ILE A 257 0.56 32.63 -3.77
C ILE A 257 0.49 31.14 -4.12
N GLY A 258 1.56 30.61 -4.72
CA GLY A 258 1.76 29.18 -4.92
C GLY A 258 1.28 28.61 -6.26
N PRO A 259 1.41 27.28 -6.45
CA PRO A 259 1.04 26.61 -7.70
C PRO A 259 -0.45 26.78 -8.00
N LEU A 260 -0.78 27.02 -9.28
CA LEU A 260 -2.15 27.17 -9.77
C LEU A 260 -2.94 25.88 -9.51
N LYS A 261 -3.89 25.94 -8.57
CA LYS A 261 -4.86 24.89 -8.30
C LYS A 261 -6.23 25.36 -8.77
N ARG A 262 -6.87 24.61 -9.67
CA ARG A 262 -8.22 24.90 -10.15
C ARG A 262 -9.20 23.90 -9.53
N ARG A 263 -10.21 24.38 -8.81
CA ARG A 263 -11.20 23.48 -8.20
C ARG A 263 -12.09 22.89 -9.28
N ALA A 264 -12.28 21.58 -9.30
CA ALA A 264 -13.21 20.92 -10.21
C ALA A 264 -14.66 21.12 -9.71
N CYS A 265 -15.59 21.37 -10.64
CA CYS A 265 -17.00 21.56 -10.35
C CYS A 265 -17.88 21.01 -11.49
N LEU A 266 -19.17 20.87 -11.23
CA LEU A 266 -20.15 20.51 -12.26
C LEU A 266 -20.94 21.75 -12.69
N HIS A 267 -20.98 22.04 -13.99
CA HIS A 267 -21.62 23.23 -14.57
C HIS A 267 -22.56 22.87 -15.73
N ALA A 268 -23.59 23.68 -15.98
CA ALA A 268 -24.60 23.38 -17.02
C ALA A 268 -24.04 23.47 -18.45
N GLU A 269 -23.09 24.38 -18.69
CA GLU A 269 -22.46 24.57 -20.02
C GLU A 269 -20.98 24.12 -20.01
N GLY A 270 -20.31 24.23 -18.85
CA GLY A 270 -18.85 24.11 -18.72
C GLY A 270 -18.05 25.06 -19.64
N HIS A 271 -16.72 24.93 -19.65
CA HIS A 271 -15.82 25.68 -20.53
C HIS A 271 -15.55 24.92 -21.84
N MET A 272 -15.09 25.63 -22.88
CA MET A 272 -14.80 24.98 -24.18
C MET A 272 -13.57 24.07 -24.13
N ASP A 273 -12.66 24.29 -23.18
CA ASP A 273 -11.42 23.55 -22.99
C ASP A 273 -11.54 22.35 -22.03
N ASP A 274 -12.76 22.01 -21.55
CA ASP A 274 -13.02 20.89 -20.63
C ASP A 274 -12.67 19.49 -21.19
N GLY A 275 -12.16 19.39 -22.41
CA GLY A 275 -11.77 18.12 -23.03
C GLY A 275 -10.66 17.43 -22.24
N LEU A 276 -10.92 16.20 -21.80
CA LEU A 276 -9.95 15.40 -21.06
C LEU A 276 -9.29 14.37 -21.97
N THR A 277 -7.97 14.27 -21.88
CA THR A 277 -7.19 13.19 -22.48
C THR A 277 -6.96 12.10 -21.43
N LEU A 278 -7.23 10.85 -21.82
CA LEU A 278 -7.05 9.70 -20.93
C LEU A 278 -5.65 9.14 -21.08
N GLN A 279 -4.95 8.94 -19.96
CA GLN A 279 -3.65 8.27 -19.93
C GLN A 279 -3.71 7.00 -19.07
N ARG A 280 -3.39 5.85 -19.67
CA ARG A 280 -3.40 4.56 -18.96
C ARG A 280 -2.26 4.49 -17.93
N CYS A 281 -2.58 4.08 -16.71
CA CYS A 281 -1.61 3.80 -15.67
C CYS A 281 -0.98 2.41 -15.84
N GLN A 282 0.29 2.26 -15.46
CA GLN A 282 0.98 0.97 -15.45
C GLN A 282 0.41 0.07 -14.34
N HIS A 283 0.37 -1.24 -14.60
CA HIS A 283 -0.20 -2.19 -13.63
C HIS A 283 0.55 -2.20 -12.29
N GLU A 284 1.88 -2.07 -12.32
CA GLU A 284 2.72 -2.05 -11.12
C GLU A 284 2.43 -0.83 -10.24
N GLU A 285 2.28 0.35 -10.83
CA GLU A 285 1.93 1.58 -10.13
C GLU A 285 0.53 1.51 -9.52
N ALA A 286 -0.47 1.03 -10.28
CA ALA A 286 -1.81 0.80 -9.76
C ALA A 286 -1.83 -0.22 -8.61
N ARG A 287 -1.00 -1.27 -8.69
CA ARG A 287 -0.82 -2.24 -7.60
C ARG A 287 -0.21 -1.57 -6.37
N ALA A 288 0.85 -0.78 -6.54
CA ALA A 288 1.51 -0.05 -5.45
C ALA A 288 0.52 0.87 -4.71
N VAL A 289 -0.26 1.67 -5.42
CA VAL A 289 -1.24 2.59 -4.80
C VAL A 289 -2.35 1.84 -4.06
N ARG A 290 -2.77 0.67 -4.56
CA ARG A 290 -3.71 -0.19 -3.82
C ARG A 290 -3.11 -0.73 -2.52
N ILE A 291 -1.83 -1.11 -2.53
CA ILE A 291 -1.12 -1.53 -1.32
C ILE A 291 -1.04 -0.37 -0.33
N ILE A 292 -0.62 0.82 -0.78
CA ILE A 292 -0.56 2.03 0.04
C ILE A 292 -1.89 2.30 0.73
N ARG A 293 -3.00 2.25 -0.01
CA ARG A 293 -4.33 2.42 0.56
C ARG A 293 -4.62 1.41 1.67
N ASN A 294 -4.42 0.13 1.40
CA ASN A 294 -4.71 -0.93 2.36
C ASN A 294 -3.87 -0.76 3.63
N THR A 295 -2.57 -0.48 3.48
CA THR A 295 -1.67 -0.23 4.60
C THR A 295 -2.05 1.03 5.37
N THR A 296 -2.44 2.10 4.69
CA THR A 296 -2.90 3.35 5.31
C THR A 296 -4.13 3.11 6.18
N VAL A 297 -5.12 2.37 5.67
CA VAL A 297 -6.34 2.03 6.42
C VAL A 297 -5.99 1.17 7.63
N LEU A 298 -5.19 0.12 7.45
CA LEU A 298 -4.79 -0.77 8.54
C LEU A 298 -4.02 -0.03 9.64
N PHE A 299 -3.02 0.77 9.28
CA PHE A 299 -2.22 1.53 10.24
C PHE A 299 -3.02 2.64 10.91
N SER A 300 -3.92 3.32 10.18
CA SER A 300 -4.80 4.32 10.78
C SER A 300 -5.76 3.68 11.78
N HIS A 301 -6.31 2.51 11.47
CA HIS A 301 -7.12 1.74 12.41
C HIS A 301 -6.30 1.26 13.61
N PHE A 302 -5.07 0.80 13.37
CA PHE A 302 -4.13 0.40 14.41
C PHE A 302 -3.82 1.55 15.39
N ILE A 303 -3.50 2.74 14.87
CA ILE A 303 -3.26 3.94 15.67
C ILE A 303 -4.51 4.33 16.48
N LYS A 304 -5.70 4.34 15.85
CA LYS A 304 -6.97 4.64 16.55
C LYS A 304 -7.28 3.62 17.65
N GLY A 305 -6.99 2.34 17.40
CA GLY A 305 -7.08 1.27 18.38
C GLY A 305 -6.17 1.55 19.58
N LEU A 306 -4.88 1.80 19.33
CA LEU A 306 -3.90 2.13 20.36
C LEU A 306 -4.25 3.40 21.15
N ASP A 307 -4.76 4.44 20.50
CA ASP A 307 -5.19 5.69 21.16
C ASP A 307 -6.39 5.49 22.10
N SER A 308 -7.16 4.44 21.87
CA SER A 308 -8.31 4.07 22.70
C SER A 308 -7.90 3.21 23.90
N ILE A 309 -6.76 2.49 23.80
CA ILE A 309 -6.22 1.68 24.88
C ILE A 309 -5.81 2.59 26.04
N GLY A 310 -6.60 2.58 27.11
CA GLY A 310 -6.38 3.39 28.31
C GLY A 310 -7.32 4.59 28.47
N ARG A 311 -8.23 4.85 27.51
CA ARG A 311 -9.33 5.82 27.66
C ARG A 311 -10.65 5.06 27.91
N ASP A 312 -11.05 5.01 29.18
CA ASP A 312 -12.28 4.40 29.71
C ASP A 312 -12.51 2.90 29.40
N LYS A 313 -12.58 2.09 30.47
CA LYS A 313 -12.87 0.64 30.42
C LYS A 313 -14.28 0.27 29.91
N ASN A 314 -15.10 1.25 29.54
CA ASN A 314 -16.51 1.07 29.17
C ASN A 314 -16.78 1.15 27.67
N VAL A 315 -15.76 1.41 26.83
CA VAL A 315 -15.90 1.36 25.37
C VAL A 315 -15.20 0.11 24.88
N GLU A 316 -15.97 -0.88 24.44
CA GLU A 316 -15.48 -2.03 23.68
C GLU A 316 -14.95 -1.51 22.33
N VAL A 317 -13.68 -1.11 22.30
CA VAL A 317 -13.02 -0.76 21.05
C VAL A 317 -12.48 -2.03 20.43
N SER A 318 -12.96 -2.36 19.24
CA SER A 318 -12.39 -3.44 18.43
C SER A 318 -10.92 -3.13 18.17
N LEU A 319 -10.04 -3.81 18.89
CA LEU A 319 -8.62 -3.80 18.58
C LEU A 319 -8.42 -4.37 17.16
N PRO A 320 -7.44 -3.86 16.42
CA PRO A 320 -7.05 -4.42 15.13
C PRO A 320 -6.61 -5.87 15.32
N ASN A 321 -6.84 -6.72 14.32
CA ASN A 321 -6.32 -8.07 14.33
C ASN A 321 -4.78 -8.01 14.23
N PHE A 322 -4.08 -8.39 15.30
CA PHE A 322 -2.62 -8.33 15.36
C PHE A 322 -1.95 -9.29 14.36
N ASP A 323 -2.58 -10.41 14.02
CA ASP A 323 -2.07 -11.32 12.99
C ASP A 323 -2.11 -10.68 11.61
N GLU A 324 -3.15 -9.90 11.31
CA GLU A 324 -3.26 -9.14 10.05
C GLU A 324 -2.17 -8.06 9.97
N VAL A 325 -1.87 -7.39 11.09
CA VAL A 325 -0.80 -6.39 11.18
C VAL A 325 0.57 -7.04 10.96
N LEU A 326 0.85 -8.16 11.64
CA LEU A 326 2.09 -8.91 11.48
C LEU A 326 2.28 -9.35 10.03
N GLN A 327 1.28 -10.02 9.45
CA GLN A 327 1.34 -10.48 8.06
C GLN A 327 1.54 -9.31 7.07
N THR A 328 0.82 -8.20 7.28
CA THR A 328 0.97 -7.03 6.40
C THR A 328 2.38 -6.44 6.49
N LEU A 329 3.00 -6.43 7.68
CA LEU A 329 4.37 -5.94 7.83
C LEU A 329 5.37 -6.86 7.13
N ASP A 330 5.24 -8.18 7.27
CA ASP A 330 6.08 -9.16 6.59
C ASP A 330 5.94 -9.04 5.06
N ASP A 331 4.71 -8.97 4.55
CA ASP A 331 4.43 -8.81 3.12
C ASP A 331 5.05 -7.51 2.56
N LEU A 332 5.01 -6.42 3.33
CA LEU A 332 5.61 -5.15 2.94
C LEU A 332 7.15 -5.22 2.98
N ILE A 333 7.73 -5.88 3.97
CA ILE A 333 9.19 -6.06 4.04
C ILE A 333 9.68 -6.86 2.83
N GLU A 334 8.99 -7.96 2.47
CA GLU A 334 9.32 -8.74 1.28
C GLU A 334 9.08 -7.92 0.00
N TYR A 335 8.00 -7.12 -0.05
CA TYR A 335 7.74 -6.22 -1.17
C TYR A 335 8.89 -5.22 -1.39
N PHE A 336 9.50 -4.68 -0.34
CA PHE A 336 10.62 -3.73 -0.42
C PHE A 336 12.01 -4.36 -0.33
N LYS A 337 12.10 -5.69 -0.47
CA LYS A 337 13.38 -6.40 -0.42
C LYS A 337 14.32 -5.94 -1.53
N GLN A 338 15.59 -5.84 -1.18
CA GLN A 338 16.65 -5.53 -2.13
C GLN A 338 16.88 -6.73 -3.07
N PRO A 339 17.12 -6.50 -4.37
CA PRO A 339 17.44 -7.58 -5.31
C PRO A 339 18.71 -8.34 -4.90
N ASP A 340 18.75 -9.64 -5.18
CA ASP A 340 19.88 -10.49 -4.81
C ASP A 340 21.21 -10.02 -5.42
N SER A 341 22.31 -10.24 -4.69
CA SER A 341 23.65 -9.83 -5.14
C SER A 341 24.09 -10.55 -6.41
N GLU A 342 23.63 -11.79 -6.60
CA GLU A 342 24.02 -12.71 -7.67
C GLU A 342 23.27 -12.51 -8.99
N LEU A 343 22.26 -11.62 -9.03
CA LEU A 343 21.53 -11.32 -10.26
C LEU A 343 22.42 -10.63 -11.30
N GLU A 344 22.08 -10.81 -12.58
CA GLU A 344 22.74 -10.09 -13.66
C GLU A 344 22.60 -8.58 -13.48
N HIS A 345 23.63 -7.82 -13.86
CA HIS A 345 23.68 -6.39 -13.64
C HIS A 345 22.47 -5.64 -14.21
N GLU A 346 22.03 -5.96 -15.43
CA GLU A 346 20.90 -5.28 -16.08
C GLU A 346 19.56 -5.56 -15.38
N GLU A 347 19.31 -6.82 -15.02
CA GLU A 347 18.12 -7.23 -14.28
C GLU A 347 18.09 -6.56 -12.90
N LYS A 348 19.23 -6.59 -12.19
CA LYS A 348 19.40 -5.94 -10.89
C LYS A 348 19.13 -4.44 -10.96
N GLN A 349 19.68 -3.73 -11.96
CA GLN A 349 19.43 -2.29 -12.13
C GLN A 349 17.95 -1.99 -12.42
N THR A 350 17.28 -2.84 -13.18
CA THR A 350 15.84 -2.70 -13.47
C THR A 350 15.00 -2.84 -12.21
N LEU A 351 15.27 -3.86 -11.40
CA LEU A 351 14.59 -4.09 -10.12
C LEU A 351 14.87 -2.96 -9.12
N LEU A 352 16.09 -2.45 -9.03
CA LEU A 352 16.43 -1.30 -8.19
C LEU A 352 15.66 -0.03 -8.60
N ARG A 353 15.53 0.24 -9.90
CA ARG A 353 14.74 1.38 -10.40
C ARG A 353 13.26 1.24 -10.07
N SER A 354 12.69 0.04 -10.18
CA SER A 354 11.32 -0.24 -9.73
C SER A 354 11.18 -0.04 -8.22
N LEU A 355 12.13 -0.56 -7.42
CA LEU A 355 12.12 -0.44 -5.97
C LEU A 355 12.12 1.02 -5.52
N ILE A 356 13.01 1.86 -6.07
CA ILE A 356 13.08 3.30 -5.75
C ILE A 356 11.76 3.99 -6.08
N LYS A 357 11.17 3.72 -7.25
CA LYS A 357 9.85 4.28 -7.62
C LYS A 357 8.76 3.91 -6.61
N ARG A 358 8.73 2.66 -6.15
CA ARG A 358 7.77 2.20 -5.14
C ARG A 358 8.00 2.87 -3.78
N GLN A 359 9.25 3.01 -3.36
CA GLN A 359 9.61 3.73 -2.13
C GLN A 359 9.19 5.21 -2.20
N ASP A 360 9.38 5.86 -3.35
CA ASP A 360 8.98 7.26 -3.55
C ASP A 360 7.46 7.43 -3.48
N LEU A 361 6.67 6.53 -4.10
CA LEU A 361 5.20 6.54 -4.00
C LEU A 361 4.71 6.43 -2.56
N PHE A 362 5.28 5.52 -1.76
CA PHE A 362 4.90 5.36 -0.35
C PHE A 362 5.23 6.60 0.47
N LYS A 363 6.39 7.20 0.23
CA LYS A 363 6.78 8.46 0.89
C LYS A 363 5.81 9.59 0.56
N GLU A 364 5.45 9.75 -0.71
CA GLU A 364 4.55 10.82 -1.17
C GLU A 364 3.15 10.73 -0.55
N GLU A 365 2.67 9.52 -0.31
CA GLU A 365 1.38 9.26 0.37
C GLU A 365 1.51 9.30 1.91
N GLY A 366 2.65 9.75 2.45
CA GLY A 366 2.84 9.98 3.88
C GLY A 366 3.10 8.71 4.72
N MET A 367 3.44 7.58 4.10
CA MET A 367 3.62 6.30 4.82
C MET A 367 4.72 6.33 5.88
N LEU A 368 5.78 7.11 5.67
CA LEU A 368 6.86 7.27 6.66
C LEU A 368 6.34 7.93 7.95
N ALA A 369 5.45 8.92 7.84
CA ALA A 369 4.85 9.58 8.99
C ALA A 369 3.93 8.62 9.76
N LEU A 370 3.11 7.85 9.04
CA LEU A 370 2.25 6.82 9.65
C LEU A 370 3.06 5.76 10.40
N LEU A 371 4.18 5.29 9.83
CA LEU A 371 5.07 4.34 10.50
C LEU A 371 5.67 4.92 11.79
N VAL A 372 6.15 6.16 11.74
CA VAL A 372 6.66 6.86 12.93
C VAL A 372 5.58 6.97 13.99
N MET A 373 4.34 7.30 13.62
CA MET A 373 3.21 7.35 14.54
C MET A 373 2.92 5.99 15.19
N CYS A 374 2.87 4.90 14.41
CA CYS A 374 2.71 3.54 14.94
C CYS A 374 3.81 3.20 15.96
N ILE A 375 5.07 3.50 15.62
CA ILE A 375 6.24 3.27 16.48
C ILE A 375 6.13 4.11 17.77
N ASP A 376 5.75 5.38 17.68
CA ASP A 376 5.63 6.24 18.86
C ASP A 376 4.51 5.79 19.80
N ARG A 377 3.36 5.34 19.27
CA ARG A 377 2.27 4.80 20.09
C ARG A 377 2.66 3.52 20.80
N LEU A 378 3.31 2.58 20.11
CA LEU A 378 3.82 1.36 20.74
C LEU A 378 4.93 1.63 21.76
N ASN A 379 5.70 2.70 21.54
CA ASN A 379 6.75 3.11 22.46
C ASN A 379 6.24 3.76 23.76
N LEU A 380 4.94 4.03 23.90
CA LEU A 380 4.38 4.46 25.19
C LEU A 380 4.45 3.33 26.25
N TYR A 381 4.54 2.07 25.80
CA TYR A 381 4.62 0.91 26.67
C TYR A 381 6.08 0.49 26.89
N ASN A 382 6.41 0.10 28.12
CA ASN A 382 7.78 -0.21 28.54
C ASN A 382 8.16 -1.69 28.42
N SER A 383 7.17 -2.59 28.37
CA SER A 383 7.38 -4.04 28.26
C SER A 383 6.19 -4.72 27.60
N ALA A 384 6.42 -5.93 27.09
CA ALA A 384 5.36 -6.79 26.56
C ALA A 384 4.25 -7.05 27.59
N ALA A 385 4.62 -7.25 28.86
CA ALA A 385 3.66 -7.41 29.95
C ALA A 385 2.81 -6.14 30.16
N HIS A 386 3.43 -4.96 30.18
CA HIS A 386 2.72 -3.69 30.33
C HIS A 386 1.75 -3.43 29.17
N PHE A 387 2.11 -3.80 27.94
CA PHE A 387 1.19 -3.73 26.80
C PHE A 387 0.07 -4.76 26.93
N GLY A 388 0.39 -6.00 27.32
CA GLY A 388 -0.58 -7.08 27.48
C GLY A 388 -1.64 -6.82 28.56
N GLU A 389 -1.28 -6.12 29.64
CA GLU A 389 -2.23 -5.69 30.68
C GLU A 389 -3.33 -4.77 30.14
N HIS A 390 -3.02 -3.98 29.10
CA HIS A 390 -3.95 -2.98 28.55
C HIS A 390 -4.65 -3.45 27.27
N ALA A 391 -3.96 -4.26 26.46
CA ALA A 391 -4.40 -4.68 25.13
C ALA A 391 -4.78 -6.17 25.03
N GLY A 392 -4.53 -6.96 26.09
CA GLY A 392 -4.73 -8.41 26.11
C GLY A 392 -3.43 -9.20 25.94
N GLU A 393 -3.41 -10.45 26.43
CA GLU A 393 -2.22 -11.30 26.46
C GLU A 393 -1.64 -11.57 25.06
N GLU A 394 -2.50 -11.85 24.08
CA GLU A 394 -2.11 -12.06 22.67
C GLU A 394 -1.42 -10.81 22.08
N ALA A 395 -1.95 -9.63 22.37
CA ALA A 395 -1.37 -8.36 21.95
C ALA A 395 0.00 -8.13 22.61
N GLY A 396 0.11 -8.45 23.90
CA GLY A 396 1.38 -8.43 24.65
C GLY A 396 2.45 -9.30 24.00
N ALA A 397 2.09 -10.53 23.59
CA ALA A 397 2.99 -11.46 22.93
C ALA A 397 3.46 -10.94 21.55
N ALA A 398 2.59 -10.28 20.79
CA ALA A 398 2.91 -9.73 19.47
C ALA A 398 3.72 -8.42 19.52
N TRP A 399 3.71 -7.70 20.64
CA TRP A 399 4.28 -6.35 20.77
C TRP A 399 5.72 -6.21 20.26
N LYS A 400 6.61 -7.10 20.71
CA LYS A 400 8.04 -7.07 20.33
C LYS A 400 8.23 -7.35 18.84
N SER A 401 7.48 -8.32 18.31
CA SER A 401 7.53 -8.68 16.89
C SER A 401 7.07 -7.53 16.01
N ILE A 402 5.93 -6.92 16.33
CA ILE A 402 5.39 -5.76 15.59
C ILE A 402 6.40 -4.60 15.61
N LEU A 403 6.96 -4.27 16.78
CA LEU A 403 7.90 -3.17 16.90
C LEU A 403 9.18 -3.41 16.06
N ASN A 404 9.70 -4.64 16.04
CA ASN A 404 10.85 -5.01 15.23
C ASN A 404 10.55 -4.93 13.73
N LEU A 405 9.41 -5.46 13.30
CA LEU A 405 8.98 -5.41 11.90
C LEU A 405 8.72 -3.98 11.43
N LEU A 406 8.17 -3.10 12.28
CA LEU A 406 8.00 -1.68 11.96
C LEU A 406 9.35 -0.97 11.67
N TYR A 407 10.38 -1.24 12.48
CA TYR A 407 11.71 -0.69 12.22
C TYR A 407 12.37 -1.31 10.98
N GLN A 408 12.18 -2.61 10.73
CA GLN A 408 12.67 -3.26 9.52
C GLN A 408 12.00 -2.69 8.26
N LEU A 409 10.68 -2.51 8.28
CA LEU A 409 9.94 -1.87 7.19
C LEU A 409 10.42 -0.43 6.97
N LEU A 410 10.64 0.32 8.05
CA LEU A 410 11.21 1.67 7.96
C LEU A 410 12.60 1.65 7.28
N ALA A 411 13.46 0.68 7.62
CA ALA A 411 14.74 0.50 6.96
C ALA A 411 14.58 0.16 5.47
N SER A 412 13.68 -0.77 5.12
CA SER A 412 13.40 -1.16 3.74
C SER A 412 12.85 -0.02 2.87
N LEU A 413 12.13 0.95 3.45
CA LEU A 413 11.61 2.12 2.73
C LEU A 413 12.66 3.19 2.41
N ILE A 414 13.77 3.22 3.15
CA ILE A 414 14.83 4.24 2.97
C ILE A 414 16.09 3.68 2.32
N LYS A 415 16.39 2.39 2.51
CA LYS A 415 17.60 1.72 2.01
C LYS A 415 17.72 1.85 0.49
N GLY A 416 18.87 2.33 0.03
CA GLY A 416 19.16 2.53 -1.40
C GLY A 416 18.47 3.76 -2.03
N ASN A 417 17.76 4.58 -1.26
CA ASN A 417 17.12 5.80 -1.75
C ASN A 417 17.61 7.04 -0.97
N ARG A 418 18.60 7.73 -1.57
CA ARG A 418 19.20 8.94 -0.99
C ARG A 418 18.17 10.03 -0.65
N ASN A 419 17.14 10.23 -1.47
CA ASN A 419 16.12 11.25 -1.21
C ASN A 419 15.35 10.94 0.08
N ASN A 420 14.95 9.68 0.24
CA ASN A 420 14.22 9.22 1.43
C ASN A 420 15.12 9.30 2.68
N CYS A 421 16.37 8.84 2.58
CA CYS A 421 17.34 8.97 3.67
C CYS A 421 17.60 10.43 4.07
N THR A 422 17.73 11.32 3.09
CA THR A 422 17.95 12.76 3.34
C THR A 422 16.76 13.38 4.06
N GLN A 423 15.54 13.09 3.63
CA GLN A 423 14.34 13.57 4.32
C GLN A 423 14.25 13.03 5.75
N PHE A 424 14.47 11.72 5.92
CA PHE A 424 14.36 11.08 7.24
C PHE A 424 15.52 11.45 8.18
N SER A 425 16.67 11.90 7.66
CA SER A 425 17.80 12.35 8.49
C SER A 425 17.44 13.50 9.45
N ARG A 426 16.38 14.25 9.17
CA ARG A 426 15.84 15.28 10.07
C ARG A 426 15.26 14.71 11.37
N ASN A 427 14.88 13.43 11.38
CA ASN A 427 14.34 12.69 12.52
C ASN A 427 15.42 11.90 13.27
N LEU A 428 16.70 12.23 13.08
CA LEU A 428 17.81 11.48 13.68
C LEU A 428 17.78 11.53 15.22
N ASP A 429 17.48 12.70 15.80
CA ASP A 429 17.35 12.87 17.25
C ASP A 429 16.24 11.98 17.81
N TRP A 430 15.11 11.90 17.10
CA TRP A 430 14.01 10.99 17.44
C TRP A 430 14.48 9.53 17.40
N LEU A 431 15.17 9.10 16.34
CA LEU A 431 15.65 7.73 16.19
C LEU A 431 16.64 7.34 17.30
N VAL A 432 17.58 8.24 17.60
CA VAL A 432 18.59 8.06 18.65
C VAL A 432 17.98 8.11 20.04
N SER A 433 16.90 8.84 20.27
CA SER A 433 16.20 8.81 21.56
C SER A 433 15.58 7.44 21.86
N LYS A 434 15.21 6.66 20.83
CA LYS A 434 14.63 5.32 21.01
C LYS A 434 15.68 4.22 21.22
N LEU A 435 16.96 4.50 20.94
CA LEU A 435 18.06 3.55 21.01
C LEU A 435 18.33 3.02 22.44
N GLU A 436 17.88 3.72 23.49
CA GLU A 436 18.00 3.23 24.86
C GLU A 436 17.18 1.98 25.15
N ARG A 437 16.21 1.65 24.28
CA ARG A 437 15.35 0.47 24.39
C ARG A 437 16.03 -0.75 23.77
N LEU A 438 16.34 -1.73 24.61
CA LEU A 438 17.10 -2.92 24.22
C LEU A 438 16.34 -3.81 23.21
N GLU A 439 15.02 -3.90 23.32
CA GLU A 439 14.18 -4.86 22.58
C GLU A 439 14.16 -4.64 21.06
N SER A 440 14.41 -3.42 20.59
CA SER A 440 14.35 -3.02 19.17
C SER A 440 15.64 -2.40 18.64
N SER A 441 16.72 -2.51 19.42
CA SER A 441 18.05 -2.00 19.07
C SER A 441 18.55 -2.44 17.69
N SER A 442 18.30 -3.70 17.30
CA SER A 442 18.72 -4.24 16.00
C SER A 442 18.08 -3.51 14.82
N GLY A 443 16.76 -3.28 14.86
CA GLY A 443 16.04 -2.59 13.79
C GLY A 443 16.42 -1.11 13.73
N ILE A 444 16.55 -0.45 14.88
CA ILE A 444 16.97 0.96 14.95
C ILE A 444 18.38 1.15 14.39
N LEU A 445 19.33 0.26 14.73
CA LEU A 445 20.69 0.29 14.19
C LEU A 445 20.71 0.11 12.67
N GLU A 446 19.83 -0.72 12.13
CA GLU A 446 19.72 -0.92 10.69
C GLU A 446 19.19 0.33 9.97
N VAL A 447 18.16 0.98 10.51
CA VAL A 447 17.66 2.28 10.01
C VAL A 447 18.78 3.33 10.05
N LEU A 448 19.49 3.43 11.18
CA LEU A 448 20.58 4.37 11.35
C LEU A 448 21.71 4.12 10.34
N HIS A 449 22.12 2.86 10.18
CA HIS A 449 23.14 2.47 9.21
C HIS A 449 22.74 2.86 7.77
N CYS A 450 21.48 2.62 7.37
CA CYS A 450 20.98 3.01 6.04
C CYS A 450 21.06 4.53 5.81
N ILE A 451 20.71 5.34 6.81
CA ILE A 451 20.77 6.80 6.71
C ILE A 451 22.23 7.26 6.53
N LEU A 452 23.16 6.72 7.31
CA LEU A 452 24.56 7.15 7.31
C LEU A 452 25.31 6.80 6.03
N ILE A 453 24.98 5.66 5.41
CA ILE A 453 25.59 5.26 4.14
C ILE A 453 25.10 6.15 3.00
N GLU A 454 23.79 6.37 2.91
CA GLU A 454 23.16 6.96 1.72
C GLU A 454 23.08 8.50 1.76
N SER A 455 23.08 9.09 2.96
CA SER A 455 22.92 10.54 3.19
C SER A 455 24.15 11.14 3.87
N PRO A 456 25.12 11.69 3.11
CA PRO A 456 26.23 12.43 3.71
C PRO A 456 25.75 13.65 4.52
N GLU A 457 24.58 14.21 4.17
CA GLU A 457 23.94 15.30 4.89
C GLU A 457 23.57 14.92 6.32
N ALA A 458 23.29 13.64 6.59
CA ALA A 458 22.99 13.15 7.93
C ALA A 458 24.18 13.30 8.89
N LEU A 459 25.41 13.20 8.39
CA LEU A 459 26.63 13.38 9.20
C LEU A 459 26.75 14.80 9.76
N ASN A 460 26.19 15.80 9.07
CA ASN A 460 26.19 17.19 9.54
C ASN A 460 25.23 17.41 10.72
N ILE A 461 24.25 16.53 10.91
CA ILE A 461 23.23 16.61 11.98
C ILE A 461 23.72 15.88 13.24
N ILE A 462 24.70 14.99 13.12
CA ILE A 462 25.15 14.15 14.23
C ILE A 462 25.85 14.97 15.31
N GLN A 463 25.38 14.79 16.54
CA GLN A 463 25.91 15.45 17.71
C GLN A 463 26.70 14.48 18.59
N LYS A 464 27.55 15.03 19.47
CA LYS A 464 28.30 14.27 20.48
C LYS A 464 27.41 13.38 21.35
N GLY A 465 26.19 13.82 21.65
CA GLY A 465 25.20 13.03 22.39
C GLY A 465 24.87 11.71 21.69
N HIS A 466 24.68 11.74 20.37
CA HIS A 466 24.33 10.55 19.59
C HIS A 466 25.42 9.50 19.61
N ILE A 467 26.68 9.93 19.40
CA ILE A 467 27.84 9.03 19.41
C ILE A 467 27.99 8.36 20.78
N LYS A 468 27.80 9.10 21.88
CA LYS A 468 27.82 8.53 23.23
C LYS A 468 26.73 7.49 23.43
N SER A 469 25.50 7.76 22.97
CA SER A 469 24.40 6.80 23.07
C SER A 469 24.70 5.51 22.29
N ILE A 470 25.26 5.62 21.08
CA ILE A 470 25.65 4.47 20.26
C ILE A 470 26.76 3.65 20.94
N ILE A 471 27.80 4.30 21.49
CA ILE A 471 28.87 3.61 22.24
C ILE A 471 28.30 2.96 23.50
N SER A 472 27.33 3.59 24.17
CA SER A 472 26.67 3.01 25.35
C SER A 472 25.96 1.69 25.04
N LEU A 473 25.51 1.48 23.79
CA LEU A 473 24.95 0.20 23.38
C LEU A 473 25.97 -0.93 23.38
N LEU A 474 27.24 -0.67 23.04
CA LEU A 474 28.29 -1.70 23.12
C LEU A 474 28.43 -2.19 24.57
N TYR A 475 28.27 -1.30 25.54
CA TYR A 475 28.24 -1.65 26.96
C TYR A 475 27.00 -2.48 27.34
N LYS A 476 25.83 -2.19 26.76
CA LYS A 476 24.57 -2.85 27.10
C LYS A 476 24.32 -4.18 26.36
N HIS A 477 24.62 -4.24 25.06
CA HIS A 477 24.37 -5.38 24.17
C HIS A 477 25.59 -6.28 23.96
N GLY A 478 26.76 -5.89 24.45
CA GLY A 478 28.01 -6.59 24.17
C GLY A 478 28.45 -6.43 22.72
N ARG A 479 29.16 -7.45 22.20
CA ARG A 479 29.84 -7.41 20.90
C ARG A 479 28.85 -7.70 19.75
N ASN A 480 28.14 -6.67 19.30
CA ASN A 480 27.27 -6.73 18.13
C ASN A 480 27.93 -6.03 16.93
N HIS A 481 28.11 -6.75 15.82
CA HIS A 481 28.76 -6.23 14.61
C HIS A 481 28.02 -5.00 14.04
N LYS A 482 26.68 -4.95 14.13
CA LYS A 482 25.88 -3.84 13.61
C LYS A 482 26.23 -2.50 14.26
N ILE A 483 26.63 -2.51 15.55
CA ILE A 483 27.04 -1.28 16.24
C ILE A 483 28.38 -0.79 15.68
N LEU A 484 29.30 -1.71 15.36
CA LEU A 484 30.57 -1.38 14.72
C LEU A 484 30.37 -0.87 13.29
N ASP A 485 29.43 -1.45 12.55
CA ASP A 485 29.07 -1.01 11.19
C ASP A 485 28.57 0.45 11.19
N VAL A 486 27.74 0.81 12.18
CA VAL A 486 27.30 2.19 12.41
C VAL A 486 28.48 3.11 12.76
N LEU A 487 29.34 2.72 13.72
CA LEU A 487 30.51 3.51 14.11
C LEU A 487 31.49 3.70 12.94
N CYS A 488 31.63 2.71 12.06
CA CYS A 488 32.42 2.78 10.85
C CYS A 488 31.82 3.81 9.87
N SER A 489 30.51 3.74 9.63
CA SER A 489 29.79 4.66 8.75
C SER A 489 29.80 6.11 9.25
N LEU A 490 29.91 6.33 10.58
CA LEU A 490 30.09 7.66 11.17
C LEU A 490 31.48 8.26 10.89
N CYS A 491 32.49 7.41 10.67
CA CYS A 491 33.87 7.84 10.44
C CYS A 491 34.13 8.24 8.99
N VAL A 492 33.52 7.53 8.03
CA VAL A 492 33.74 7.69 6.60
C VAL A 492 32.41 7.56 5.85
N CYS A 493 32.08 8.56 5.03
CA CYS A 493 30.93 8.51 4.12
C CYS A 493 31.40 8.80 2.69
N ASN A 494 31.03 7.94 1.75
CA ASN A 494 31.40 8.06 0.32
C ASN A 494 32.90 8.31 0.09
N GLY A 495 33.77 7.67 0.88
CA GLY A 495 35.22 7.82 0.79
C GLY A 495 35.79 9.08 1.44
N VAL A 496 34.97 9.93 2.06
CA VAL A 496 35.38 11.15 2.76
C VAL A 496 35.33 10.94 4.28
N ALA A 497 36.44 11.26 4.95
CA ALA A 497 36.60 11.10 6.39
C ALA A 497 36.05 12.28 7.20
N VAL A 498 35.33 12.01 8.30
CA VAL A 498 34.79 13.02 9.22
C VAL A 498 35.62 13.07 10.51
N ARG A 499 36.63 13.95 10.54
CA ARG A 499 37.60 14.04 11.66
C ARG A 499 36.95 14.27 13.03
N ALA A 500 35.91 15.10 13.09
CA ALA A 500 35.23 15.40 14.36
C ALA A 500 34.61 14.14 14.99
N ASN A 501 33.93 13.31 14.19
CA ASN A 501 33.32 12.06 14.64
C ASN A 501 34.39 11.05 15.05
N GLN A 502 35.48 10.94 14.28
CA GLN A 502 36.61 10.06 14.59
C GLN A 502 37.20 10.37 15.96
N ASN A 503 37.49 11.66 16.24
CA ASN A 503 38.02 12.08 17.53
C ASN A 503 37.04 11.74 18.68
N LEU A 504 35.75 12.04 18.51
CA LEU A 504 34.74 11.74 19.52
C LEU A 504 34.60 10.24 19.81
N ILE A 505 34.71 9.39 18.79
CA ILE A 505 34.68 7.94 18.95
C ILE A 505 35.94 7.47 19.69
N CYS A 506 37.12 7.94 19.31
CA CYS A 506 38.38 7.62 19.99
C CYS A 506 38.35 8.02 21.48
N ASP A 507 37.90 9.25 21.77
CA ASP A 507 37.84 9.81 23.12
C ASP A 507 36.86 9.05 24.04
N HIS A 508 35.83 8.41 23.49
CA HIS A 508 34.81 7.72 24.27
C HIS A 508 34.97 6.20 24.31
N LEU A 509 35.57 5.59 23.30
CA LEU A 509 35.72 4.12 23.23
C LEU A 509 37.05 3.63 23.82
N LEU A 510 38.15 4.36 23.61
CA LEU A 510 39.50 3.88 23.92
C LEU A 510 39.96 4.01 25.39
N PRO A 511 39.55 5.00 26.21
CA PRO A 511 40.18 5.22 27.51
C PRO A 511 40.06 4.07 28.50
N LYS A 512 38.91 3.37 28.52
CA LYS A 512 38.69 2.28 29.48
C LYS A 512 39.24 0.93 29.00
N ARG A 513 39.17 0.68 27.68
CA ARG A 513 39.59 -0.57 27.02
C ARG A 513 38.85 -1.84 27.50
N ASP A 514 37.73 -1.70 28.20
CA ASP A 514 36.94 -2.83 28.74
C ASP A 514 36.16 -3.59 27.66
N LEU A 515 35.75 -2.88 26.59
CA LEU A 515 34.86 -3.41 25.55
C LEU A 515 35.59 -4.17 24.44
N LEU A 516 36.79 -3.69 24.10
CA LEU A 516 37.57 -4.17 22.97
C LEU A 516 38.47 -5.32 23.39
N LEU A 517 38.66 -6.29 22.49
CA LEU A 517 39.60 -7.38 22.72
C LEU A 517 41.03 -6.82 22.78
N GLN A 518 41.76 -7.20 23.81
CA GLN A 518 43.16 -6.86 24.00
C GLN A 518 44.01 -8.09 23.73
N THR A 519 45.16 -7.89 23.10
CA THR A 519 46.15 -8.95 22.89
C THR A 519 47.51 -8.48 23.40
N ARG A 520 48.27 -9.39 24.00
CA ARG A 520 49.62 -9.16 24.47
C ARG A 520 50.45 -10.41 24.18
N LEU A 521 51.65 -10.22 23.64
CA LEU A 521 52.62 -11.29 23.52
C LEU A 521 53.09 -11.73 24.92
N VAL A 522 53.01 -13.02 25.20
CA VAL A 522 53.46 -13.62 26.46
C VAL A 522 54.49 -14.71 26.12
N ASN A 523 55.55 -14.80 26.92
CA ASN A 523 56.56 -15.83 26.76
C ASN A 523 56.02 -17.18 27.26
N ASP A 524 56.42 -18.28 26.62
CA ASP A 524 56.11 -19.63 27.10
C ASP A 524 56.83 -19.91 28.42
N VAL A 525 56.08 -20.30 29.44
CA VAL A 525 56.61 -20.60 30.78
C VAL A 525 56.51 -22.10 31.04
N GLN A 526 57.65 -22.78 31.12
CA GLN A 526 57.72 -24.18 31.52
C GLN A 526 57.88 -24.30 33.04
N ARG A 527 57.03 -25.13 33.66
CA ARG A 527 57.08 -25.38 35.11
C ARG A 527 57.49 -26.83 35.36
N ASN A 528 58.73 -27.02 35.82
CA ASN A 528 59.21 -28.33 36.26
C ASN A 528 58.88 -28.50 37.74
N GLN A 529 58.11 -29.54 38.10
CA GLN A 529 57.92 -29.98 39.47
C GLN A 529 58.84 -31.20 39.72
N SER A 530 59.66 -31.13 40.77
CA SER A 530 60.44 -32.27 41.25
C SER A 530 59.58 -33.13 42.19
N ASN A 531 59.58 -34.45 41.95
CA ASN A 531 58.85 -35.45 42.73
C ASN A 531 59.26 -35.49 44.20
#